data_AF-A0A850QTB4-F1
#
_entry.id   AF-A0A850QTB4-F1
#
_cell.length_a   1.000
_cell.length_b   1.000
_cell.length_c   1.000
_cell.angle_alpha   90.00
_cell.angle_beta   90.00
_cell.angle_gamma   90.00
#
_symmetry.space_group_name_H-M   'P 1'
#
loop_
_entity.id
_entity.type
_entity.pdbx_description
1 polymer ?
#
loop_
_entity_poly.entity_id
_entity_poly.type
_entity_poly.pdbx_seq_one_letter_code
_entity_poly.pdbx_strand_id
1 'polypeptide(L)'
;MNDIKRKAIRYTLYQMLTIVTIFAVIFLIGKIIYYAPLIYSYIQSLAFYSYIQPWAFYSITALVICYLWYLLNYNRLNRGKITINWILRKSEDKPKCALIHAELLTFDGKTKILWHMNPNDVDFSNDALEPVISYMVVKR
;
A
#
# COMPACT_ATOMS: atom_id res chain seq x y z
N MET A 1 20.85 -6.32 -1.64
CA MET A 1 19.42 -6.08 -1.36
C MET A 1 19.24 -4.65 -0.87
N ASN A 2 18.77 -3.75 -1.75
CA ASN A 2 18.78 -2.29 -1.56
C ASN A 2 18.14 -1.86 -0.24
N ASP A 3 18.75 -0.92 0.47
CA ASP A 3 18.26 -0.41 1.77
C ASP A 3 16.81 0.07 1.72
N ILE A 4 16.36 0.54 0.56
CA ILE A 4 14.97 0.91 0.31
C ILE A 4 14.03 -0.29 0.46
N LYS A 5 14.38 -1.46 -0.09
CA LYS A 5 13.60 -2.71 0.07
C LYS A 5 13.58 -3.14 1.53
N ARG A 6 14.72 -3.01 2.24
CA ARG A 6 14.83 -3.36 3.66
C ARG A 6 13.97 -2.45 4.55
N LYS A 7 13.93 -1.14 4.26
CA LYS A 7 13.06 -0.17 4.94
C LYS A 7 11.58 -0.42 4.65
N ALA A 8 11.22 -0.70 3.40
CA ALA A 8 9.85 -1.02 3.01
C ALA A 8 9.34 -2.28 3.74
N ILE A 9 10.12 -3.37 3.75
CA ILE A 9 9.76 -4.61 4.45
C ILE A 9 9.58 -4.38 5.96
N ARG A 10 10.46 -3.62 6.61
CA ARG A 10 10.31 -3.26 8.03
C ARG A 10 9.03 -2.49 8.29
N TYR A 11 8.73 -1.50 7.44
CA TYR A 11 7.52 -0.69 7.58
C TYR A 11 6.25 -1.54 7.41
N THR A 12 6.21 -2.42 6.41
CA THR A 12 5.09 -3.35 6.21
C THR A 12 4.92 -4.31 7.40
N LEU A 13 6.02 -4.82 7.96
CA LEU A 13 5.99 -5.65 9.17
C LEU A 13 5.44 -4.89 10.38
N TYR A 14 5.86 -3.65 10.60
CA TYR A 14 5.31 -2.82 11.68
C TYR A 14 3.80 -2.60 11.48
N GLN A 15 3.35 -2.28 10.27
CA GLN A 15 1.91 -2.10 9.98
C GLN A 15 1.11 -3.38 10.24
N MET A 16 1.60 -4.54 9.80
CA MET A 16 0.96 -5.83 10.07
C MET A 16 0.88 -6.10 11.57
N LEU A 17 1.95 -5.83 12.31
CA LEU A 17 2.00 -6.03 13.75
C LEU A 17 1.01 -5.10 14.48
N THR A 18 0.94 -3.83 14.10
CA THR A 18 -0.02 -2.86 14.66
C THR A 18 -1.45 -3.29 14.38
N ILE A 19 -1.76 -3.76 13.17
CA ILE A 19 -3.10 -4.25 12.82
C ILE A 19 -3.46 -5.46 13.68
N VAL A 20 -2.57 -6.45 13.80
CA VAL A 20 -2.79 -7.62 14.67
C VAL A 20 -3.01 -7.20 16.12
N THR A 21 -2.25 -6.21 16.61
CA THR A 21 -2.38 -5.70 17.99
C THR A 21 -3.73 -5.00 18.20
N ILE A 22 -4.18 -4.19 17.24
CA ILE A 22 -5.51 -3.55 17.27
C ILE A 22 -6.61 -4.61 17.27
N PHE A 23 -6.51 -5.63 16.42
CA PHE A 23 -7.47 -6.74 16.41
C PHE A 23 -7.47 -7.53 17.71
N ALA A 24 -6.29 -7.77 18.31
CA ALA A 24 -6.19 -8.43 19.60
C ALA A 24 -6.82 -7.59 20.72
N VAL A 25 -6.62 -6.27 20.74
CA VAL A 25 -7.25 -5.35 21.69
C VAL A 25 -8.77 -5.30 21.49
N ILE A 26 -9.25 -5.22 20.25
CA ILE A 26 -10.68 -5.26 19.93
C ILE A 26 -11.28 -6.62 20.31
N PHE A 27 -10.56 -7.72 20.09
CA PHE A 27 -10.98 -9.06 20.51
C PHE A 27 -11.01 -9.19 22.03
N LEU A 28 -10.07 -8.58 22.74
CA LEU A 28 -9.99 -8.61 24.20
C LEU A 28 -11.10 -7.73 24.82
N ILE A 29 -11.34 -6.54 24.28
CA ILE A 29 -12.49 -5.69 24.62
C ILE A 29 -13.79 -6.42 24.28
N GLY A 30 -13.86 -7.05 23.11
CA GLY A 30 -14.98 -7.86 22.67
C GLY A 30 -15.23 -9.05 23.59
N LYS A 31 -14.19 -9.72 24.08
CA LYS A 31 -14.25 -10.78 25.09
C LYS A 31 -14.71 -10.24 26.44
N ILE A 32 -14.23 -9.07 26.88
CA ILE A 32 -14.70 -8.41 28.10
C ILE A 32 -16.18 -8.03 27.97
N ILE A 33 -16.63 -7.51 26.82
CA ILE A 33 -18.03 -7.18 26.54
C ILE A 33 -18.89 -8.44 26.34
N TYR A 34 -18.33 -9.52 25.81
CA TYR A 34 -18.99 -10.81 25.61
C TYR A 34 -19.16 -11.56 26.93
N TYR A 35 -18.15 -11.51 27.80
CA TYR A 35 -18.26 -12.02 29.16
C TYR A 35 -18.86 -11.00 30.10
N ALA A 36 -19.03 -9.73 29.72
CA ALA A 36 -19.70 -8.74 30.56
C ALA A 36 -21.13 -9.20 30.89
N PRO A 37 -21.93 -9.76 29.97
CA PRO A 37 -23.19 -10.43 30.25
C PRO A 37 -23.10 -11.69 31.09
N LEU A 38 -21.98 -12.39 31.14
CA LEU A 38 -21.76 -13.57 31.99
C LEU A 38 -21.30 -13.18 33.41
N ILE A 39 -20.52 -12.11 33.51
CA ILE A 39 -20.21 -11.36 34.73
C ILE A 39 -21.49 -10.69 35.24
N TYR A 40 -22.29 -10.13 34.33
CA TYR A 40 -23.55 -9.46 34.58
C TYR A 40 -24.70 -10.44 34.78
N SER A 41 -24.67 -11.68 34.26
CA SER A 41 -25.62 -12.77 34.55
C SER A 41 -25.12 -13.68 35.67
N TYR A 42 -23.89 -13.53 36.15
CA TYR A 42 -23.56 -13.84 37.55
C TYR A 42 -24.15 -12.77 38.48
N ILE A 43 -24.25 -11.51 38.02
CA ILE A 43 -24.96 -10.40 38.70
C ILE A 43 -26.49 -10.41 38.43
N GLN A 44 -27.01 -11.09 37.38
CA GLN A 44 -28.39 -11.13 36.86
C GLN A 44 -28.91 -12.56 36.65
N SER A 45 -28.22 -13.60 37.12
CA SER A 45 -28.91 -14.81 37.59
C SER A 45 -29.67 -14.51 38.89
N LEU A 46 -29.50 -13.30 39.44
CA LEU A 46 -30.49 -12.53 40.19
C LEU A 46 -31.72 -12.03 39.38
N ALA A 47 -31.73 -12.07 38.04
CA ALA A 47 -32.69 -11.40 37.17
C ALA A 47 -32.77 -11.97 35.72
N PHE A 48 -33.23 -13.22 35.56
CA PHE A 48 -34.14 -13.65 34.49
C PHE A 48 -33.86 -13.32 32.99
N TYR A 49 -33.39 -14.32 32.26
CA TYR A 49 -34.16 -15.04 31.23
C TYR A 49 -34.81 -14.36 30.01
N SER A 50 -34.61 -13.07 29.72
CA SER A 50 -35.31 -12.43 28.59
C SER A 50 -34.38 -11.84 27.52
N TYR A 51 -34.67 -12.20 26.26
CA TYR A 51 -34.24 -11.61 24.98
C TYR A 51 -33.12 -12.30 24.18
N ILE A 52 -33.58 -12.97 23.11
CA ILE A 52 -32.92 -13.39 21.86
C ILE A 52 -31.54 -12.76 21.64
N GLN A 53 -30.51 -13.61 21.56
CA GLN A 53 -29.09 -13.29 21.51
C GLN A 53 -28.73 -12.19 20.48
N PRO A 54 -28.43 -10.96 20.93
CA PRO A 54 -28.07 -9.84 20.04
C PRO A 54 -26.77 -10.05 19.24
N TRP A 55 -26.01 -11.09 19.56
CA TRP A 55 -24.60 -11.21 19.21
C TRP A 55 -24.45 -11.71 17.77
N ALA A 56 -25.41 -12.49 17.28
CA ALA A 56 -25.49 -12.89 15.88
C ALA A 56 -25.75 -11.69 14.96
N PHE A 57 -26.61 -10.77 15.37
CA PHE A 57 -26.89 -9.54 14.61
C PHE A 57 -25.64 -8.66 14.52
N TYR A 58 -24.96 -8.39 15.65
CA TYR A 58 -23.72 -7.61 15.67
C TYR A 58 -22.60 -8.25 14.83
N SER A 59 -22.51 -9.58 14.82
CA SER A 59 -21.50 -10.31 14.04
C SER A 59 -21.72 -10.18 12.53
N ILE A 60 -22.98 -10.27 12.08
CA ILE A 60 -23.35 -10.10 10.68
C ILE A 60 -23.12 -8.65 10.24
N THR A 61 -23.49 -7.67 11.06
CA THR A 61 -23.26 -6.25 10.75
C THR A 61 -21.77 -5.92 10.65
N ALA A 62 -20.94 -6.44 11.55
CA ALA A 62 -19.49 -6.25 11.50
C ALA A 62 -18.86 -6.84 10.22
N LEU A 63 -19.30 -8.03 9.80
CA LEU A 63 -18.88 -8.65 8.54
C LEU A 63 -19.24 -7.80 7.31
N VAL A 64 -20.45 -7.24 7.27
CA VAL A 64 -20.91 -6.37 6.18
C VAL A 64 -20.10 -5.09 6.13
N ILE A 65 -19.80 -4.46 7.27
CA ILE A 65 -18.97 -3.24 7.33
C ILE A 65 -17.54 -3.53 6.85
N CYS A 66 -16.94 -4.64 7.29
CA CYS A 66 -15.62 -5.07 6.83
C CYS A 66 -15.58 -5.33 5.31
N TYR A 67 -16.63 -5.97 4.76
CA TYR A 67 -16.76 -6.24 3.34
C TYR A 67 -16.92 -4.96 2.51
N LEU A 68 -17.77 -4.03 2.97
CA LEU A 68 -17.94 -2.72 2.33
C LEU A 68 -16.65 -1.90 2.36
N TRP A 69 -15.93 -1.91 3.49
CA TRP A 69 -14.63 -1.27 3.60
C TRP A 69 -13.60 -1.88 2.65
N TYR A 70 -13.58 -3.22 2.53
CA TYR A 70 -12.75 -3.91 1.55
C TYR A 70 -13.07 -3.48 0.13
N LEU A 71 -14.34 -3.48 -0.29
CA LEU A 71 -14.73 -3.09 -1.65
C LEU A 71 -14.35 -1.65 -2.00
N LEU A 72 -14.56 -0.71 -1.05
CA LEU A 72 -14.20 0.70 -1.24
C LEU A 72 -12.68 0.88 -1.41
N ASN A 73 -11.88 0.13 -0.65
CA ASN A 73 -10.42 0.23 -0.70
C ASN A 73 -9.80 -0.63 -1.80
N TYR A 74 -10.41 -1.74 -2.19
CA TYR A 74 -9.95 -2.61 -3.27
C TYR A 74 -9.91 -1.83 -4.60
N ASN A 75 -10.94 -1.04 -4.87
CA ASN A 75 -10.96 -0.16 -6.04
C ASN A 75 -9.91 0.95 -5.95
N ARG A 76 -9.60 1.45 -4.75
CA ARG A 76 -8.55 2.45 -4.54
C ARG A 76 -7.15 1.88 -4.76
N LEU A 77 -6.92 0.64 -4.33
CA LEU A 77 -5.67 -0.10 -4.53
C LEU A 77 -5.48 -0.50 -6.00
N ASN A 78 -6.55 -0.90 -6.69
CA ASN A 78 -6.51 -1.27 -8.11
C ASN A 78 -6.54 -0.09 -9.09
N ARG A 79 -6.90 1.13 -8.65
CA ARG A 79 -6.73 2.35 -9.46
C ARG A 79 -5.26 2.69 -9.72
N GLY A 80 -4.34 2.10 -8.96
CA GLY A 80 -2.91 2.18 -9.19
C GLY A 80 -2.39 1.11 -10.15
N LYS A 81 -3.04 0.88 -11.31
CA LYS A 81 -2.31 0.31 -12.45
C LYS A 81 -1.32 1.39 -12.90
N ILE A 82 -0.21 1.50 -12.18
CA ILE A 82 0.98 2.19 -12.65
C ILE A 82 1.48 1.30 -13.78
N THR A 83 0.96 1.52 -14.98
CA THR A 83 1.60 1.04 -16.20
C THR A 83 2.92 1.78 -16.27
N ILE A 84 3.95 1.19 -15.68
CA ILE A 84 5.35 1.58 -15.81
C ILE A 84 5.71 1.28 -17.26
N ASN A 85 5.31 2.17 -18.16
CA ASN A 85 5.64 2.07 -19.56
C ASN A 85 6.98 2.77 -19.75
N TRP A 86 8.05 1.98 -19.67
CA TRP A 86 9.35 2.41 -20.17
C TRP A 86 9.23 2.66 -21.67
N ILE A 87 9.56 3.89 -22.08
CA ILE A 87 9.54 4.34 -23.46
C ILE A 87 10.97 4.23 -23.97
N LEU A 88 11.16 3.42 -25.01
CA LEU A 88 12.45 3.35 -25.69
C LEU A 88 12.75 4.69 -26.35
N ARG A 89 13.96 5.23 -26.16
CA ARG A 89 14.38 6.47 -26.81
C ARG A 89 14.44 6.23 -28.33
N LYS A 90 13.78 7.10 -29.09
CA LYS A 90 13.79 7.09 -30.57
C LYS A 90 14.35 8.36 -31.20
N SER A 91 14.43 9.45 -30.43
CA SER A 91 14.99 10.73 -30.88
C SER A 91 15.77 11.38 -29.73
N GLU A 92 16.52 12.43 -30.07
CA GLU A 92 17.25 13.28 -29.10
C GLU A 92 16.33 14.31 -28.41
N ASP A 93 15.05 14.36 -28.81
CA ASP A 93 14.08 15.28 -28.23
C ASP A 93 13.75 14.91 -26.79
N LYS A 94 13.87 15.90 -25.90
CA LYS A 94 13.54 15.74 -24.48
C LYS A 94 12.02 15.65 -24.28
N PRO A 95 11.52 14.74 -23.44
CA PRO A 95 10.09 14.66 -23.15
C PRO A 95 9.62 15.90 -22.38
N LYS A 96 8.50 16.50 -22.81
CA LYS A 96 7.86 17.64 -22.14
C LYS A 96 7.12 17.17 -20.88
N CYS A 97 7.84 17.03 -19.78
CA CYS A 97 7.29 16.60 -18.50
C CYS A 97 8.13 17.11 -17.32
N ALA A 98 7.53 17.15 -16.12
CA ALA A 98 8.22 17.61 -14.92
C ALA A 98 9.29 16.63 -14.40
N LEU A 99 9.04 15.31 -14.47
CA LEU A 99 9.89 14.29 -13.86
C LEU A 99 9.93 12.99 -14.66
N ILE A 100 11.14 12.46 -14.81
CA ILE A 100 11.42 11.17 -15.45
C ILE A 100 12.27 10.24 -14.58
N HIS A 101 12.24 8.96 -14.95
CA HIS A 101 13.34 8.04 -14.67
C HIS A 101 14.02 7.72 -15.99
N ALA A 102 15.35 7.78 -16.03
CA ALA A 102 16.12 7.56 -17.25
C ALA A 102 17.06 6.36 -17.06
N GLU A 103 17.09 5.48 -18.05
CA GLU A 103 18.04 4.39 -18.15
C GLU A 103 19.16 4.81 -19.11
N LEU A 104 20.40 4.78 -18.62
CA LEU A 104 21.60 5.17 -19.33
C LEU A 104 22.49 3.96 -19.59
N LEU A 105 23.21 3.97 -20.71
CA LEU A 105 24.30 3.05 -20.97
C LEU A 105 25.61 3.65 -20.45
N THR A 106 26.29 2.98 -19.53
CA THR A 106 27.61 3.40 -19.06
C THR A 106 28.70 2.97 -20.04
N PHE A 107 29.88 3.58 -19.95
CA PHE A 107 31.07 3.21 -20.73
C PHE A 107 31.45 1.73 -20.62
N ASP A 108 31.19 1.13 -19.46
CA ASP A 108 31.45 -0.30 -19.20
C ASP A 108 30.42 -1.23 -19.85
N GLY A 109 29.47 -0.70 -20.64
CA GLY A 109 28.36 -1.44 -21.24
C GLY A 109 27.29 -1.88 -20.24
N LYS A 110 27.30 -1.35 -19.01
CA LYS A 110 26.29 -1.63 -17.99
C LYS A 110 25.16 -0.61 -18.05
N THR A 111 23.98 -0.98 -17.56
CA THR A 111 22.86 -0.05 -17.43
C THR A 111 22.83 0.61 -16.06
N LYS A 112 22.56 1.92 -16.06
CA LYS A 112 22.42 2.75 -14.86
C LYS A 112 21.08 3.46 -14.92
N ILE A 113 20.33 3.42 -13.83
CA ILE A 113 19.02 4.06 -13.76
C ILE A 113 19.11 5.31 -12.88
N LEU A 114 18.79 6.46 -13.46
CA LEU A 114 18.60 7.72 -12.76
C LEU A 114 17.12 7.87 -12.38
N TRP A 115 16.87 8.08 -11.09
CA TRP A 115 15.52 8.24 -10.55
C TRP A 115 15.23 9.71 -10.27
N HIS A 116 13.99 10.12 -10.52
CA HIS A 116 13.46 11.46 -10.24
C HIS A 116 14.29 12.61 -10.83
N MET A 117 14.62 12.51 -12.12
CA MET A 117 15.37 13.55 -12.82
C MET A 117 14.42 14.50 -13.56
N ASN A 118 14.80 15.78 -13.64
CA ASN A 118 14.23 16.69 -14.62
C ASN A 118 14.78 16.31 -16.01
N PRO A 119 13.94 16.17 -17.06
CA PRO A 119 14.41 15.87 -18.41
C PRO A 119 15.47 16.84 -18.93
N ASN A 120 15.46 18.08 -18.46
CA ASN A 120 16.42 19.10 -18.89
C ASN A 120 17.83 18.85 -18.34
N ASP A 121 17.94 18.18 -17.19
CA ASP A 121 19.21 17.86 -16.51
C ASP A 121 19.87 16.59 -17.09
N VAL A 122 19.17 15.89 -17.99
CA VAL A 122 19.67 14.69 -18.67
C VAL A 122 20.01 15.05 -20.12
N ASP A 123 21.15 14.54 -20.58
CA ASP A 123 21.56 14.66 -21.97
C ASP A 123 20.96 13.51 -22.80
N PHE A 124 20.18 13.86 -23.81
CA PHE A 124 19.53 12.93 -24.73
C PHE A 124 20.24 12.85 -26.08
N SER A 125 21.35 13.57 -26.28
CA SER A 125 22.14 13.53 -27.50
C SER A 125 22.77 12.15 -27.70
N ASN A 126 23.00 11.76 -28.96
CA ASN A 126 23.71 10.51 -29.28
C ASN A 126 25.20 10.56 -28.92
N ASP A 127 25.77 11.76 -28.82
CA ASP A 127 27.18 11.99 -28.47
C ASP A 127 27.41 12.09 -26.95
N ALA A 128 26.36 11.89 -26.14
CA ALA A 128 26.47 11.90 -24.69
C ALA A 128 27.40 10.80 -24.19
N LEU A 129 28.19 11.12 -23.15
CA LEU A 129 29.09 10.19 -22.47
C LEU A 129 28.35 8.95 -21.92
N GLU A 130 27.14 9.15 -21.40
CA GLU A 130 26.24 8.09 -20.96
C GLU A 130 24.89 8.26 -21.69
N PRO A 131 24.68 7.68 -22.88
CA PRO A 131 23.48 7.93 -23.66
C PRO A 131 22.24 7.28 -23.03
N VAL A 132 21.11 7.99 -23.10
CA VAL A 132 19.81 7.48 -22.65
C VAL A 132 19.31 6.38 -23.58
N ILE A 133 18.97 5.21 -23.04
CA ILE A 133 18.40 4.10 -23.82
C ILE A 133 16.87 4.12 -23.75
N SER A 134 16.35 4.31 -22.54
CA SER A 134 14.92 4.31 -22.27
C SER A 134 14.59 5.29 -21.15
N TYR A 135 13.35 5.75 -21.09
CA TYR A 135 12.89 6.62 -20.02
C TYR A 135 11.44 6.33 -19.65
N MET A 136 11.07 6.66 -18.41
CA MET A 136 9.71 6.60 -17.92
C MET A 136 9.27 7.98 -17.44
N VAL A 137 8.11 8.43 -17.89
CA VAL A 137 7.47 9.66 -17.40
C VAL A 137 6.78 9.38 -16.08
N VAL A 138 7.21 10.07 -15.02
CA VAL A 138 6.70 9.92 -13.66
C VAL A 138 5.62 10.95 -13.37
N LYS A 139 5.87 12.20 -13.80
CA LYS A 139 4.94 13.32 -13.65
C LYS A 139 5.04 14.18 -14.92
N ARG A 140 3.91 14.36 -15.61
CA ARG A 140 3.79 15.30 -16.72
C ARG A 140 3.80 16.72 -16.19
#